data_AF-A0A2E9RTL6-F1
#
_entry.id   AF-A0A2E9RTL6-F1
#
_cell.length_a   1.000
_cell.length_b   1.000
_cell.length_c   1.000
_cell.angle_alpha   90.00
_cell.angle_beta   90.00
_cell.angle_gamma   90.00
#
_symmetry.space_group_name_H-M   'P 1'
#
loop_
_entity.id
_entity.type
_entity.pdbx_description
1 polymer ?
#
loop_
_entity_poly.entity_id
_entity_poly.type
_entity_poly.pdbx_seq_one_letter_code
_entity_poly.pdbx_strand_id
1 'polypeptide(L)'
;MATPKSKTCLASALLFLTGASVSLAQIKAEAAPKTTESKTETFHWKTDPVWFGERIKLPPGFSPTMDWKGIEEIRFAPGMFKADQPDFFSYALVFSLEPEADVSLAGLSKQIL
;
A
#
# COMPACT_ATOMS: atom_id res chain seq x y z
N MET A 1 -43.89 -9.85 54.12
CA MET A 1 -43.89 -9.69 52.66
C MET A 1 -44.91 -8.63 52.31
N ALA A 2 -44.45 -7.43 51.97
CA ALA A 2 -45.29 -6.25 51.82
C ALA A 2 -45.60 -6.00 50.32
N THR A 3 -46.88 -5.98 49.98
CA THR A 3 -47.44 -5.20 48.86
C THR A 3 -47.48 -3.70 49.24
N PRO A 4 -47.90 -2.68 48.43
CA PRO A 4 -48.47 -2.66 47.07
C PRO A 4 -48.07 -1.43 46.18
N LYS A 5 -48.75 -1.22 45.03
CA LYS A 5 -49.12 0.10 44.40
C LYS A 5 -47.93 0.92 43.80
N SER A 6 -48.04 1.85 42.85
CA SER A 6 -49.11 2.57 42.15
C SER A 6 -48.53 3.30 40.93
N LYS A 7 -49.34 3.38 39.87
CA LYS A 7 -49.55 4.45 38.88
C LYS A 7 -48.72 5.75 38.99
N THR A 8 -48.19 6.13 37.82
CA THR A 8 -48.10 7.48 37.21
C THR A 8 -47.78 8.70 38.10
N CYS A 9 -46.72 9.43 37.75
CA CYS A 9 -46.68 10.87 37.98
C CYS A 9 -45.91 11.58 36.86
N LEU A 10 -46.59 12.51 36.21
CA LEU A 10 -46.03 13.55 35.35
C LEU A 10 -45.02 14.40 36.14
N ALA A 11 -43.92 14.78 35.50
CA ALA A 11 -43.30 16.08 35.75
C ALA A 11 -42.63 16.59 34.48
N SER A 12 -43.29 17.53 33.82
CA SER A 12 -42.70 18.48 32.89
C SER A 12 -41.68 19.36 33.60
N ALA A 13 -40.51 19.56 33.00
CA ALA A 13 -39.72 20.79 33.07
C ALA A 13 -38.64 20.72 31.97
N LEU A 14 -38.85 21.37 30.83
CA LEU A 14 -38.45 22.75 30.52
C LEU A 14 -36.95 22.89 30.17
N LEU A 15 -36.74 23.11 28.88
CA LEU A 15 -35.64 23.83 28.19
C LEU A 15 -34.32 24.08 28.94
N PHE A 16 -33.23 23.54 28.37
CA PHE A 16 -32.00 24.29 28.08
C PHE A 16 -31.58 23.91 26.65
N LEU A 17 -32.02 24.68 25.66
CA LEU A 17 -31.19 25.65 24.92
C LEU A 17 -29.70 25.29 24.81
N THR A 18 -29.35 24.89 23.58
CA THR A 18 -28.23 25.40 22.77
C THR A 18 -26.79 25.19 23.26
N GLY A 19 -26.00 24.52 22.42
CA GLY A 19 -24.63 24.97 22.18
C GLY A 19 -23.51 24.03 22.58
N ALA A 20 -23.61 22.72 22.36
CA ALA A 20 -22.42 21.90 22.22
C ALA A 20 -21.89 22.05 20.78
N SER A 21 -21.18 23.15 20.52
CA SER A 21 -20.29 23.24 19.36
C SER A 21 -19.18 22.22 19.57
N VAL A 22 -19.44 20.96 19.20
CA VAL A 22 -18.37 20.00 18.95
C VAL A 22 -17.68 20.54 17.71
N SER A 23 -16.60 21.29 17.92
CA SER A 23 -15.59 21.46 16.88
C SER A 23 -15.19 20.06 16.46
N LEU A 24 -15.68 19.65 15.28
CA LEU A 24 -15.07 18.59 14.50
C LEU A 24 -13.73 19.15 14.01
N ALA A 25 -12.79 19.34 14.93
CA ALA A 25 -11.39 19.40 14.59
C ALA A 25 -11.10 18.03 14.01
N GLN A 26 -11.20 17.93 12.69
CA GLN A 26 -10.65 16.84 11.91
C GLN A 26 -9.19 16.70 12.33
N ILE A 27 -8.93 15.74 13.22
CA ILE A 27 -7.61 15.13 13.31
C ILE A 27 -7.49 14.36 11.99
N LYS A 28 -7.09 15.07 10.94
CA LYS A 28 -6.43 14.43 9.79
C LYS A 28 -5.09 13.99 10.36
N ALA A 29 -5.07 12.78 10.91
CA ALA A 29 -3.84 12.05 11.10
C ALA A 29 -3.30 11.77 9.68
N GLU A 30 -2.64 12.78 9.11
CA GLU A 30 -1.68 12.57 8.04
C GLU A 30 -0.58 11.72 8.69
N ALA A 31 -0.72 10.40 8.58
CA ALA A 31 0.36 9.50 8.89
C ALA A 31 1.50 9.89 7.94
N ALA A 32 2.45 10.66 8.46
CA ALA A 32 3.71 10.92 7.79
C ALA A 32 4.24 9.57 7.27
N PRO A 33 4.79 9.52 6.05
CA PRO A 33 5.36 8.29 5.56
C PRO A 33 6.43 7.91 6.57
N LYS A 34 6.24 6.77 7.25
CA LYS A 34 7.31 6.21 8.06
C LYS A 34 8.41 5.87 7.08
N THR A 35 9.39 6.75 6.97
CA THR A 35 10.65 6.51 6.28
C THR A 35 11.31 5.35 6.99
N THR A 36 10.93 4.14 6.56
CA THR A 36 11.59 2.92 6.97
C THR A 36 12.96 3.03 6.33
N GLU A 37 13.98 3.17 7.17
CA GLU A 37 15.38 3.18 6.75
C GLU A 37 15.64 1.92 5.94
N SER A 38 15.65 2.11 4.62
CA SER A 38 15.94 1.09 3.64
C SER A 38 17.38 0.66 3.88
N LYS A 39 17.58 -0.60 4.28
CA LYS A 39 18.86 -1.28 4.12
C LYS A 39 19.41 -0.94 2.73
N THR A 40 20.70 -0.61 2.65
CA THR A 40 21.34 -0.29 1.37
C THR A 40 21.15 -1.47 0.41
N GLU A 41 20.33 -1.27 -0.62
CA GLU A 41 20.07 -2.25 -1.66
C GLU A 41 21.30 -2.38 -2.55
N THR A 42 21.91 -3.57 -2.59
CA THR A 42 23.16 -3.83 -3.32
C THR A 42 22.99 -4.72 -4.53
N PHE A 43 21.80 -5.32 -4.71
CA PHE A 43 21.54 -6.18 -5.85
C PHE A 43 21.63 -5.37 -7.15
N HIS A 44 22.37 -5.87 -8.13
CA HIS A 44 22.40 -5.31 -9.47
C HIS A 44 22.41 -6.45 -10.47
N TRP A 45 21.38 -6.56 -11.29
CA TRP A 45 21.34 -7.60 -12.31
C TRP A 45 22.31 -7.26 -13.44
N LYS A 46 23.41 -8.02 -13.52
CA LYS A 46 24.38 -7.93 -14.61
C LYS A 46 23.81 -8.62 -15.85
N THR A 47 23.57 -7.84 -16.90
CA THR A 47 23.19 -8.31 -18.23
C THR A 47 24.26 -7.97 -19.25
N ASP A 48 24.13 -8.50 -20.47
CA ASP A 48 24.87 -7.99 -21.60
C ASP A 48 24.57 -6.48 -21.77
N PRO A 49 25.56 -5.62 -22.07
CA PRO A 49 25.35 -4.18 -22.25
C PRO A 49 24.31 -3.78 -23.30
N VAL A 50 23.99 -4.67 -24.26
CA VAL A 50 22.95 -4.40 -25.27
C VAL A 50 21.54 -4.42 -24.68
N TRP A 51 21.35 -5.09 -23.53
CA TRP A 51 20.11 -5.04 -22.78
C TRP A 51 20.04 -3.73 -22.00
N PHE A 52 18.89 -3.10 -22.03
CA PHE A 52 18.62 -1.86 -21.33
C PHE A 52 17.38 -2.03 -20.45
N GLY A 53 17.07 -1.06 -19.59
CA GLY A 53 15.86 -1.20 -18.78
C GLY A 53 15.74 -0.22 -17.64
N GLU A 54 14.86 -0.59 -16.71
CA GLU A 54 14.40 0.25 -15.62
C GLU A 54 14.71 -0.38 -14.27
N ARG A 55 14.82 0.46 -13.25
CA ARG A 55 15.00 0.06 -11.86
C ARG A 55 14.00 0.81 -11.01
N ILE A 56 13.13 0.07 -10.33
CA ILE A 56 12.02 0.61 -9.56
C ILE A 56 12.19 0.19 -8.10
N LYS A 57 12.15 1.15 -7.18
CA LYS A 57 12.10 0.87 -5.75
C LYS A 57 10.68 0.46 -5.37
N LEU A 58 10.56 -0.59 -4.55
CA LEU A 58 9.29 -1.07 -4.03
C LEU A 58 9.03 -0.51 -2.61
N PRO A 59 7.79 -0.10 -2.30
CA PRO A 59 6.65 -0.02 -3.21
C PRO A 59 6.83 1.13 -4.24
N PRO A 60 6.37 0.96 -5.49
CA PRO A 60 6.42 2.03 -6.47
C PRO A 60 5.40 3.12 -6.13
N GLY A 61 5.65 4.35 -6.57
CA GLY A 61 4.76 5.49 -6.27
C GLY A 61 3.32 5.31 -6.75
N PHE A 62 3.10 4.53 -7.81
CA PHE A 62 1.77 4.21 -8.33
C PHE A 62 1.06 3.07 -7.57
N SER A 63 1.79 2.29 -6.76
CA SER A 63 1.25 1.21 -5.92
C SER A 63 1.74 1.36 -4.48
N PRO A 64 1.34 2.42 -3.77
CA PRO A 64 1.85 2.73 -2.43
C PRO A 64 1.39 1.73 -1.36
N THR A 65 0.40 0.89 -1.66
CA THR A 65 -0.15 -0.13 -0.75
C THR A 65 0.47 -1.51 -0.95
N MET A 66 1.42 -1.67 -1.86
CA MET A 66 2.20 -2.91 -2.01
C MET A 66 3.01 -3.17 -0.73
N ASP A 67 2.96 -4.40 -0.24
CA ASP A 67 3.67 -4.79 0.99
C ASP A 67 5.13 -5.14 0.73
N TRP A 68 5.46 -5.57 -0.49
CA TRP A 68 6.82 -5.89 -0.89
C TRP A 68 7.73 -4.67 -0.83
N LYS A 69 8.93 -4.89 -0.31
CA LYS A 69 10.02 -3.93 -0.23
C LYS A 69 11.24 -4.51 -0.90
N GLY A 70 12.05 -3.62 -1.47
CA GLY A 70 13.23 -3.98 -2.23
C GLY A 70 13.22 -3.28 -3.58
N ILE A 71 13.67 -3.99 -4.62
CA ILE A 71 13.82 -3.43 -5.96
C ILE A 71 13.32 -4.40 -7.03
N GLU A 72 12.62 -3.84 -8.01
CA GLU A 72 12.35 -4.46 -9.30
C GLU A 72 13.35 -3.94 -10.33
N GLU A 73 13.99 -4.85 -11.06
CA GLU A 73 14.78 -4.55 -12.25
C GLU A 73 14.10 -5.16 -13.48
N ILE A 74 13.77 -4.29 -14.44
CA ILE A 74 13.25 -4.68 -15.75
C ILE A 74 14.41 -4.62 -16.74
N ARG A 75 14.54 -5.64 -17.59
CA ARG A 75 15.49 -5.67 -18.70
C ARG A 75 14.77 -5.98 -20.00
N PHE A 76 14.94 -5.11 -20.98
CA PHE A 76 14.38 -5.21 -22.31
C PHE A 76 15.45 -5.75 -23.27
N ALA A 77 15.06 -6.72 -24.10
CA ALA A 77 15.92 -7.21 -25.16
C ALA A 77 16.16 -6.08 -26.20
N PRO A 78 17.28 -6.11 -26.94
CA PRO A 78 17.62 -5.08 -27.94
C PRO A 78 16.51 -4.79 -28.97
N GLY A 79 15.72 -5.79 -29.33
CA GLY A 79 14.60 -5.68 -30.26
C GLY A 79 13.22 -5.51 -29.62
N MET A 80 13.09 -5.34 -28.31
CA MET A 80 11.80 -5.22 -27.58
C MET A 80 10.78 -4.31 -28.29
N PHE A 81 11.22 -3.21 -28.88
CA PHE A 81 10.38 -2.20 -29.55
C PHE A 81 10.44 -2.23 -31.09
N LYS A 82 10.97 -3.31 -31.67
CA LYS A 82 11.14 -3.47 -33.12
C LYS A 82 10.43 -4.75 -33.58
N ALA A 83 9.27 -4.58 -34.21
CA ALA A 83 8.38 -5.69 -34.58
C ALA A 83 9.00 -6.72 -35.56
N ASP A 84 10.07 -6.36 -36.25
CA ASP A 84 10.78 -7.20 -37.21
C ASP A 84 11.96 -7.98 -36.61
N GLN A 85 12.23 -7.83 -35.31
CA GLN A 85 13.33 -8.51 -34.62
C GLN A 85 12.87 -9.82 -33.95
N PRO A 86 13.76 -10.83 -33.85
CA PRO A 86 13.43 -12.11 -33.22
C PRO A 86 13.13 -12.01 -31.72
N ASP A 87 13.59 -10.93 -31.07
CA ASP A 87 13.39 -10.60 -29.66
C ASP A 87 12.38 -9.45 -29.47
N PHE A 88 11.50 -9.23 -30.47
CA PHE A 88 10.37 -8.32 -30.31
C PHE A 88 9.53 -8.71 -29.10
N PHE A 89 9.11 -7.70 -28.34
CA PHE A 89 8.29 -7.87 -27.14
C PHE A 89 8.88 -8.82 -26.09
N SER A 90 10.21 -8.95 -26.06
CA SER A 90 10.93 -9.80 -25.10
C SER A 90 11.57 -8.96 -23.99
N TYR A 91 11.27 -9.33 -22.76
CA TYR A 91 11.78 -8.68 -21.55
C TYR A 91 11.81 -9.66 -20.38
N ALA A 92 12.51 -9.27 -19.32
CA ALA A 92 12.57 -10.05 -18.09
C ALA A 92 12.55 -9.14 -16.87
N LEU A 93 11.95 -9.65 -15.81
CA LEU A 93 11.69 -8.97 -14.55
C LEU A 93 12.39 -9.72 -13.42
N VAL A 94 13.16 -9.00 -12.60
CA VAL A 94 13.79 -9.56 -11.41
C VAL A 94 13.40 -8.73 -10.20
N PHE A 95 12.89 -9.41 -9.18
CA PHE A 95 12.56 -8.84 -7.89
C PHE A 95 13.62 -9.23 -6.86
N SER A 96 14.36 -8.26 -6.34
CA SER A 96 15.19 -8.41 -5.15
C SER A 96 14.38 -7.93 -3.96
N LEU A 97 13.82 -8.88 -3.22
CA LEU A 97 12.90 -8.62 -2.10
C LEU A 97 13.60 -8.79 -0.75
N GLU A 98 13.06 -8.15 0.28
CA GLU A 98 13.43 -8.46 1.67
C GLU A 98 13.18 -9.96 1.98
N PRO A 99 14.02 -10.61 2.83
CA PRO A 99 13.93 -12.05 3.09
C PRO A 99 12.56 -12.53 3.59
N GLU A 100 11.79 -11.66 4.23
CA GLU A 100 10.48 -11.95 4.82
C GLU A 100 9.33 -11.79 3.82
N ALA A 101 9.60 -11.44 2.57
CA ALA A 101 8.57 -11.25 1.56
C ALA A 101 7.80 -12.56 1.27
N ASP A 102 6.47 -12.49 1.31
CA ASP A 102 5.60 -13.60 0.91
C ASP A 102 5.61 -13.76 -0.61
N VAL A 103 6.29 -14.81 -1.08
CA VAL A 103 6.37 -15.22 -2.51
C VAL A 103 5.51 -16.45 -2.82
N SER A 104 4.59 -16.80 -1.92
CA SER A 104 3.56 -17.81 -2.23
C SER A 104 2.63 -17.33 -3.35
N LEU A 105 1.81 -18.23 -3.90
CA LEU A 105 0.82 -17.85 -4.92
C LEU A 105 -0.16 -16.77 -4.42
N ALA A 106 -0.56 -16.84 -3.14
CA ALA A 106 -1.43 -15.84 -2.53
C ALA A 106 -0.72 -14.49 -2.40
N GLY A 107 0.54 -14.49 -1.96
CA GLY A 107 1.40 -13.31 -1.93
C GLY A 107 1.54 -12.68 -3.32
N LEU A 108 1.96 -13.47 -4.32
CA LEU A 108 2.07 -13.04 -5.72
C LEU A 108 0.77 -12.43 -6.23
N SER A 109 -0.37 -13.10 -6.02
CA SER A 109 -1.68 -12.61 -6.48
C SER A 109 -2.14 -11.32 -5.80
N LYS A 110 -1.61 -11.01 -4.62
CA LYS A 110 -1.90 -9.76 -3.92
C LYS A 110 -1.02 -8.60 -4.42
N GLN A 111 0.23 -8.89 -4.74
CA GLN A 111 1.23 -7.85 -5.01
C GLN A 111 1.36 -7.50 -6.49
N ILE A 112 1.22 -8.47 -7.40
CA ILE A 112 1.58 -8.30 -8.82
C ILE A 112 0.51 -8.72 -9.84
N LEU A 113 -0.56 -9.41 -9.43
CA LEU A 113 -1.68 -9.83 -10.30
C LEU A 113 -2.99 -9.16 -9.88
#